data_AF-A0A1G3UCI2-F1
#
_entry.id   AF-A0A1G3UCI2-F1
#
_cell.length_a   1.000
_cell.length_b   1.000
_cell.length_c   1.000
_cell.angle_alpha   90.00
_cell.angle_beta   90.00
_cell.angle_gamma   90.00
#
_symmetry.space_group_name_H-M   'P 1'
#
loop_
_entity.id
_entity.type
_entity.pdbx_description
1 polymer ?
#
loop_
_entity_poly.entity_id
_entity_poly.type
_entity_poly.pdbx_seq_one_letter_code
_entity_poly.pdbx_strand_id
1 'polypeptide(L)'
;METSTAYQSYLSVMQNYQTTQGRKDYQAPFAESFELIYAKAEEQDINLSNAKNFLESLSQSELRTLQKYSGLADSINVNSLSAEGAYNLLMHDNEQYDFNDNGTAEVGIGKHFLAVPKNMPADVQEAYVSAVNSLSDKDKLMAMTLTFDSAHLDAVINNKPYTPTNMDYDYLKSRVDNMLNPKNGGYTSVEAKESITAFWNAFDAAYTGDKTQSSNKSDEENSSVAKFLEDLLTKGAAKFLSDMNQEKIDKMLEEYKQKLIEEMGDSPEAMEKIAKMLEDFKKKLIEDMKEKMEDELKNSKNVSSVKIDTFIMTMLNNTKNEKNSSPLKELLKT
;
A
#
# COMPACT_ATOMS: atom_id res chain seq x y z
N MET A 1 -8.87 12.53 7.09
CA MET A 1 -7.99 12.78 5.93
C MET A 1 -8.79 12.93 4.64
N GLU A 2 -9.15 14.15 4.22
CA GLU A 2 -9.50 14.38 2.81
C GLU A 2 -8.21 14.58 2.03
N THR A 3 -7.76 13.52 1.36
CA THR A 3 -6.62 13.58 0.46
C THR A 3 -7.11 13.26 -0.94
N SER A 4 -6.52 13.90 -1.95
CA SER A 4 -6.92 13.70 -3.34
C SER A 4 -6.86 12.22 -3.75
N THR A 5 -7.70 11.82 -4.71
CA THR A 5 -7.65 10.46 -5.31
C THR A 5 -6.25 10.10 -5.79
N ALA A 6 -5.48 11.09 -6.26
CA ALA A 6 -4.09 10.92 -6.70
C ALA A 6 -3.14 10.55 -5.56
N TYR A 7 -3.32 11.10 -4.35
CA TYR A 7 -2.54 10.72 -3.18
C TYR A 7 -2.83 9.29 -2.75
N GLN A 8 -4.11 8.92 -2.66
CA GLN A 8 -4.52 7.55 -2.29
C GLN A 8 -4.03 6.51 -3.29
N SER A 9 -4.10 6.80 -4.59
CA SER A 9 -3.54 5.95 -5.64
C SER A 9 -2.03 5.77 -5.47
N TYR A 10 -1.30 6.85 -5.17
CA TYR A 10 0.13 6.80 -4.93
C TYR A 10 0.48 5.97 -3.69
N LEU A 11 -0.23 6.15 -2.58
CA LEU A 11 -0.03 5.34 -1.37
C LEU A 11 -0.23 3.85 -1.63
N SER A 12 -1.25 3.47 -2.42
CA SER A 12 -1.51 2.08 -2.77
C SER A 12 -0.32 1.42 -3.48
N VAL A 13 0.34 2.15 -4.38
CA VAL A 13 1.57 1.68 -5.04
C VAL A 13 2.72 1.59 -4.03
N MET A 14 2.88 2.63 -3.23
CA MET A 14 4.01 2.77 -2.32
C MET A 14 3.97 1.84 -1.10
N GLN A 15 2.83 1.25 -0.76
CA GLN A 15 2.72 0.20 0.26
C GLN A 15 3.65 -0.99 -0.03
N ASN A 16 3.86 -1.30 -1.30
CA ASN A 16 4.74 -2.39 -1.71
C ASN A 16 6.20 -1.94 -1.87
N TYR A 17 6.48 -0.64 -1.90
CA TYR A 17 7.84 -0.15 -2.11
C TYR A 17 8.74 -0.45 -0.91
N GLN A 18 9.87 -1.09 -1.17
CA GLN A 18 10.88 -1.37 -0.17
C GLN A 18 12.02 -0.38 -0.30
N THR A 19 12.24 0.45 0.73
CA THR A 19 13.42 1.32 0.78
C THR A 19 14.72 0.51 0.93
N THR A 20 15.88 1.15 0.73
CA THR A 20 17.20 0.52 0.86
C THR A 20 17.49 0.11 2.30
N GLN A 21 18.31 -0.92 2.50
CA GLN A 21 18.72 -1.34 3.84
C GLN A 21 19.46 -0.22 4.56
N GLY A 22 20.33 0.51 3.86
CA GLY A 22 21.03 1.66 4.44
C GLY A 22 20.10 2.75 4.99
N ARG A 23 18.95 2.99 4.34
CA ARG A 23 17.93 3.93 4.86
C ARG A 23 17.25 3.38 6.11
N LYS A 24 16.91 2.09 6.13
CA LYS A 24 16.33 1.43 7.31
C LYS A 24 17.28 1.47 8.51
N ASP A 25 18.56 1.16 8.28
CA ASP A 25 19.59 1.16 9.32
C ASP A 25 19.78 2.58 9.90
N TYR A 26 19.72 3.60 9.05
CA TYR A 26 19.78 4.99 9.47
C TYR A 26 18.57 5.40 10.34
N GLN A 27 17.36 4.94 10.00
CA GLN A 27 16.13 5.25 10.72
C GLN A 27 15.95 4.44 12.01
N ALA A 28 16.53 3.24 12.09
CA ALA A 28 16.32 2.30 13.19
C ALA A 28 16.49 2.89 14.61
N PRO A 29 17.49 3.75 14.91
CA PRO A 29 17.64 4.36 16.23
C PRO A 29 16.53 5.34 16.62
N PHE A 30 15.73 5.81 15.66
CA PHE A 30 14.69 6.82 15.84
C PHE A 30 13.28 6.27 15.58
N ALA A 31 13.16 5.07 15.02
CA ALA A 31 11.91 4.50 14.53
C ALA A 31 10.82 4.44 15.61
N GLU A 32 11.09 3.86 16.78
CA GLU A 32 10.09 3.76 17.86
C GLU A 32 9.57 5.15 18.30
N SER A 33 10.46 6.12 18.42
CA SER A 33 10.08 7.49 18.79
C SER A 33 9.32 8.19 17.67
N PHE A 34 9.63 7.89 16.41
CA PHE A 34 8.89 8.39 15.25
C PHE A 34 7.47 7.82 15.22
N GLU A 35 7.30 6.50 15.41
CA GLU A 35 5.98 5.85 15.44
C GLU A 35 5.06 6.46 16.50
N LEU A 36 5.60 6.87 17.65
CA LEU A 36 4.82 7.56 18.68
C LEU A 36 4.34 8.94 18.24
N ILE A 37 5.13 9.66 17.44
CA ILE A 37 4.72 10.97 16.88
C ILE A 37 3.72 10.75 15.75
N TYR A 38 3.96 9.76 14.89
CA TYR A 38 3.10 9.37 13.79
C TYR A 38 1.69 8.99 14.30
N ALA A 39 1.60 8.11 15.30
CA ALA A 39 0.32 7.72 15.91
C ALA A 39 -0.44 8.91 16.52
N LYS A 40 0.26 9.84 17.19
CA LYS A 40 -0.35 11.09 17.69
C LYS A 40 -0.90 11.96 16.57
N ALA A 41 -0.22 12.00 15.42
CA ALA A 41 -0.66 12.75 14.26
C ALA A 41 -1.90 12.09 13.62
N GLU A 42 -1.96 10.76 13.54
CA GLU A 42 -3.16 10.05 13.10
C GLU A 42 -4.36 10.30 14.02
N GLU A 43 -4.17 10.21 15.34
CA GLU A 43 -5.21 10.46 16.34
C GLU A 43 -5.80 11.88 16.26
N GLN A 44 -5.02 12.85 15.79
CA GLN A 44 -5.41 14.26 15.67
C GLN A 44 -5.90 14.65 14.27
N ASP A 45 -6.09 13.68 13.37
CA ASP A 45 -6.49 13.88 11.96
C ASP A 45 -5.66 14.98 11.28
N ILE A 46 -4.34 14.86 11.40
CA ILE A 46 -3.41 15.80 10.80
C ILE A 46 -3.51 15.78 9.27
N ASN A 47 -3.51 16.98 8.68
CA ASN A 47 -3.58 17.25 7.26
C ASN A 47 -2.77 18.52 6.93
N LEU A 48 -2.70 18.90 5.65
CA LEU A 48 -1.92 20.06 5.18
C LEU A 48 -2.25 21.37 5.90
N SER A 49 -3.48 21.55 6.37
CA SER A 49 -3.91 22.81 7.01
C SER A 49 -3.49 22.94 8.48
N ASN A 50 -3.27 21.83 9.19
CA ASN A 50 -3.01 21.81 10.63
C ASN A 50 -1.64 21.22 11.02
N ALA A 51 -0.89 20.62 10.09
CA ALA A 51 0.40 19.99 10.36
C ALA A 51 1.41 20.92 11.06
N LYS A 52 1.46 22.19 10.67
CA LYS A 52 2.34 23.18 11.34
C LYS A 52 1.97 23.38 12.80
N ASN A 53 0.69 23.53 13.11
CA ASN A 53 0.23 23.72 14.49
C ASN A 53 0.55 22.49 15.34
N PHE A 54 0.44 21.28 14.77
CA PHE A 54 0.87 20.06 15.42
C PHE A 54 2.37 20.07 15.72
N LEU A 55 3.21 20.41 14.73
CA LEU A 55 4.66 20.52 14.92
C LEU A 55 5.05 21.56 15.98
N GLU A 56 4.33 22.68 16.09
CA GLU A 56 4.53 23.69 17.15
C GLU A 56 4.21 23.15 18.56
N SER A 57 3.32 22.17 18.66
CA SER A 57 2.97 21.52 19.92
C SER A 57 3.99 20.47 20.40
N LEU A 58 4.86 20.01 19.49
CA LEU A 58 5.85 18.99 19.79
C LEU A 58 6.97 19.52 20.68
N SER A 59 7.47 18.66 21.56
CA SER A 59 8.68 18.95 22.33
C SER A 59 9.92 19.05 21.44
N GLN A 60 10.96 19.72 21.94
CA GLN A 60 12.23 19.82 21.22
C GLN A 60 12.86 18.44 20.93
N SER A 61 12.64 17.45 21.80
CA SER A 61 13.04 16.06 21.58
C SER A 61 12.28 15.41 20.45
N GLU A 62 10.95 15.61 20.36
CA GLU A 62 10.14 15.06 19.26
C GLU A 62 10.51 15.71 17.92
N LEU A 63 10.70 17.03 17.88
CA LEU A 63 11.22 17.70 16.69
C LEU A 63 12.61 17.19 16.27
N ARG A 64 13.47 16.87 17.24
CA ARG A 64 14.78 16.26 16.95
C ARG A 64 14.64 14.83 16.43
N THR A 65 13.67 14.06 16.92
CA THR A 65 13.35 12.72 16.38
C THR A 65 12.92 12.85 14.92
N LEU A 66 11.98 13.75 14.59
CA LEU A 66 11.57 13.98 13.21
C LEU A 66 12.76 14.40 12.32
N GLN A 67 13.56 15.35 12.79
CA GLN A 67 14.77 15.78 12.07
C GLN A 67 15.68 14.59 11.74
N LYS A 68 15.95 13.74 12.74
CA LYS A 68 16.86 12.61 12.57
C LYS A 68 16.26 11.49 11.74
N TYR A 69 15.02 11.12 11.97
CA TYR A 69 14.32 10.10 11.19
C TYR A 69 14.25 10.47 9.70
N SER A 70 13.90 11.73 9.38
CA SER A 70 13.83 12.20 8.00
C SER A 70 15.21 12.37 7.34
N GLY A 71 16.29 12.54 8.12
CA GLY A 71 17.64 12.73 7.57
C GLY A 71 18.02 14.19 7.34
N LEU A 72 17.38 15.13 8.05
CA LEU A 72 17.63 16.56 7.90
C LEU A 72 18.92 16.98 8.63
N ALA A 73 19.78 17.73 7.93
CA ALA A 73 21.01 18.27 8.50
C ALA A 73 20.70 19.36 9.55
N ASP A 74 19.85 20.32 9.18
CA ASP A 74 19.49 21.46 10.02
C ASP A 74 18.31 21.15 10.95
N SER A 75 18.27 21.85 12.08
CA SER A 75 17.15 21.81 13.01
C SER A 75 15.86 22.31 12.35
N ILE A 76 14.72 21.71 12.72
CA ILE A 76 13.40 22.12 12.21
C ILE A 76 13.00 23.48 12.80
N ASN A 77 12.80 24.47 11.92
CA ASN A 77 12.13 25.73 12.25
C ASN A 77 10.71 25.73 11.66
N VAL A 78 9.71 25.45 12.50
CA VAL A 78 8.31 25.23 12.06
C VAL A 78 7.74 26.41 11.28
N ASN A 79 8.08 27.64 11.68
CA ASN A 79 7.63 28.87 11.03
C ASN A 79 8.08 28.99 9.56
N SER A 80 9.21 28.40 9.22
CA SER A 80 9.77 28.45 7.86
C SER A 80 9.27 27.35 6.91
N LEU A 81 8.54 26.37 7.43
CA LEU A 81 8.09 25.23 6.61
C LEU A 81 6.98 25.66 5.65
N SER A 82 6.79 24.92 4.56
CA SER A 82 5.53 24.98 3.80
C SER A 82 4.46 24.09 4.47
N ALA A 83 3.23 24.10 3.95
CA ALA A 83 2.20 23.15 4.39
C ALA A 83 2.58 21.70 4.05
N GLU A 84 3.11 21.49 2.85
CA GLU A 84 3.62 20.19 2.38
C GLU A 84 4.81 19.72 3.22
N GLY A 85 5.83 20.57 3.41
CA GLY A 85 7.01 20.24 4.20
C GLY A 85 6.68 19.90 5.65
N ALA A 86 5.69 20.58 6.24
CA ALA A 86 5.20 20.27 7.57
C ALA A 86 4.45 18.93 7.63
N TYR A 87 3.59 18.65 6.65
CA TYR A 87 2.83 17.39 6.60
C TYR A 87 3.74 16.19 6.34
N ASN A 88 4.59 16.25 5.32
CA ASN A 88 5.50 15.16 4.96
C ASN A 88 6.54 14.83 6.05
N LEU A 89 6.87 15.76 6.96
CA LEU A 89 7.69 15.47 8.15
C LEU A 89 7.06 14.44 9.09
N LEU A 90 5.73 14.37 9.08
CA LEU A 90 4.93 13.51 9.94
C LEU A 90 4.58 12.19 9.26
N MET A 91 5.04 11.96 8.03
CA MET A 91 4.71 10.80 7.21
C MET A 91 5.92 9.86 7.08
N HIS A 92 5.68 8.56 6.93
CA HIS A 92 6.74 7.63 6.53
C HIS A 92 7.30 7.99 5.15
N ASP A 93 8.52 7.53 4.82
CA ASP A 93 9.14 7.82 3.52
C ASP A 93 8.27 7.40 2.32
N ASN A 94 7.49 6.34 2.45
CA ASN A 94 6.58 5.83 1.40
C ASN A 94 5.25 6.59 1.34
N GLU A 95 4.98 7.46 2.31
CA GLU A 95 3.77 8.29 2.39
C GLU A 95 4.04 9.75 2.02
N GLN A 96 5.31 10.16 1.93
CA GLN A 96 5.68 11.50 1.49
C GLN A 96 5.23 11.76 0.05
N TYR A 97 4.74 12.97 -0.20
CA TYR A 97 4.09 13.32 -1.45
C TYR A 97 4.33 14.77 -1.87
N ASP A 98 4.47 15.01 -3.17
CA ASP A 98 4.52 16.34 -3.77
C ASP A 98 3.08 16.83 -4.01
N PHE A 99 2.54 17.63 -3.09
CA PHE A 99 1.16 18.10 -3.15
C PHE A 99 0.98 19.29 -4.10
N ASN A 100 2.04 20.06 -4.33
CA ASN A 100 2.00 21.24 -5.18
C ASN A 100 2.40 20.97 -6.65
N ASP A 101 2.79 19.72 -6.95
CA ASP A 101 3.07 19.19 -8.29
C ASP A 101 4.20 19.93 -9.01
N ASN A 102 5.21 20.39 -8.25
CA ASN A 102 6.36 21.06 -8.83
C ASN A 102 7.43 20.07 -9.33
N GLY A 103 7.35 18.79 -8.99
CA GLY A 103 8.31 17.74 -9.34
C GLY A 103 9.23 17.31 -8.18
N THR A 104 9.10 17.93 -7.00
CA THR A 104 9.84 17.59 -5.78
C THR A 104 8.93 17.61 -4.56
N ALA A 105 9.11 16.65 -3.67
CA ALA A 105 8.43 16.65 -2.38
C ALA A 105 9.27 17.41 -1.34
N GLU A 106 8.62 18.26 -0.56
CA GLU A 106 9.21 18.95 0.57
C GLU A 106 9.05 18.12 1.85
N VAL A 107 10.14 17.91 2.61
CA VAL A 107 10.14 17.31 3.97
C VAL A 107 10.87 18.27 4.88
N GLY A 108 10.13 18.97 5.71
CA GLY A 108 10.63 20.14 6.41
C GLY A 108 11.04 21.21 5.40
N ILE A 109 12.31 21.60 5.41
CA ILE A 109 12.89 22.50 4.40
C ILE A 109 13.63 21.74 3.28
N GLY A 110 13.81 20.42 3.44
CA GLY A 110 14.49 19.59 2.47
C GLY A 110 13.60 19.34 1.25
N LYS A 111 14.19 19.39 0.05
CA LYS A 111 13.51 19.03 -1.20
C LYS A 111 14.14 17.78 -1.76
N HIS A 112 13.32 16.83 -2.18
CA HIS A 112 13.82 15.58 -2.75
C HIS A 112 12.87 15.03 -3.82
N PHE A 113 13.40 14.13 -4.63
CA PHE A 113 12.60 13.37 -5.60
C PHE A 113 11.93 12.20 -4.89
N LEU A 114 10.66 11.97 -5.21
CA LEU A 114 9.96 10.77 -4.77
C LEU A 114 10.63 9.53 -5.38
N ALA A 115 10.66 8.45 -4.60
CA ALA A 115 11.25 7.19 -5.05
C ALA A 115 10.53 6.62 -6.29
N VAL A 116 9.22 6.87 -6.37
CA VAL A 116 8.36 6.58 -7.52
C VAL A 116 7.78 7.91 -8.00
N PRO A 117 8.06 8.35 -9.23
CA PRO A 117 7.53 9.62 -9.73
C PRO A 117 6.01 9.60 -9.93
N LYS A 118 5.35 10.72 -9.63
CA LYS A 118 3.90 10.91 -9.81
C LYS A 118 3.45 10.97 -11.27
N ASN A 119 4.36 11.38 -12.16
CA ASN A 119 4.15 11.51 -13.60
C ASN A 119 4.34 10.17 -14.35
N MET A 120 4.38 9.04 -13.64
CA MET A 120 4.27 7.70 -14.21
C MET A 120 2.80 7.24 -14.20
N PRO A 121 2.31 6.60 -15.28
CA PRO A 121 1.05 5.87 -15.27
C PRO A 121 1.02 4.77 -14.20
N ALA A 122 -0.16 4.43 -13.67
CA ALA A 122 -0.30 3.48 -12.56
C ALA A 122 0.28 2.08 -12.87
N ASP A 123 0.02 1.54 -14.06
CA ASP A 123 0.58 0.25 -14.52
C ASP A 123 2.11 0.29 -14.61
N VAL A 124 2.68 1.43 -14.99
CA VAL A 124 4.12 1.67 -15.03
C VAL A 124 4.69 1.80 -13.62
N GLN A 125 4.00 2.49 -12.71
CA GLN A 125 4.41 2.61 -11.31
C GLN A 125 4.47 1.25 -10.61
N GLU A 126 3.46 0.40 -10.80
CA GLU A 126 3.42 -0.95 -10.23
C GLU A 126 4.57 -1.83 -10.74
N ALA A 127 4.79 -1.85 -12.06
CA ALA A 127 5.91 -2.57 -12.67
C ALA A 127 7.27 -2.03 -12.19
N TYR A 128 7.38 -0.70 -12.05
CA TYR A 128 8.59 -0.05 -11.53
C TYR A 128 8.88 -0.45 -10.09
N VAL A 129 7.88 -0.41 -9.20
CA VAL A 129 8.03 -0.83 -7.80
C VAL A 129 8.42 -2.31 -7.71
N SER A 130 7.75 -3.17 -8.48
CA SER A 130 8.08 -4.60 -8.55
C SER A 130 9.54 -4.83 -8.97
N ALA A 131 9.98 -4.15 -10.03
CA ALA A 131 11.34 -4.22 -10.51
C ALA A 131 12.33 -3.75 -9.44
N VAL A 132 12.11 -2.54 -8.90
CA VAL A 132 13.00 -1.92 -7.90
C VAL A 132 13.12 -2.77 -6.64
N ASN A 133 12.06 -3.44 -6.20
CA ASN A 133 12.09 -4.33 -5.04
C ASN A 133 12.92 -5.60 -5.27
N SER A 134 13.03 -6.07 -6.53
CA SER A 134 13.83 -7.25 -6.87
C SER A 134 15.35 -6.98 -6.91
N LEU A 135 15.74 -5.70 -6.90
CA LEU A 135 17.12 -5.26 -7.07
C LEU A 135 17.89 -5.22 -5.75
N SER A 136 19.22 -5.33 -5.86
CA SER A 136 20.12 -4.99 -4.75
C SER A 136 20.04 -3.49 -4.43
N ASP A 137 20.44 -3.07 -3.23
CA ASP A 137 20.45 -1.63 -2.85
C ASP A 137 21.23 -0.76 -3.84
N LYS A 138 22.38 -1.25 -4.34
CA LYS A 138 23.19 -0.55 -5.34
C LYS A 138 22.41 -0.37 -6.64
N ASP A 139 21.77 -1.44 -7.12
CA ASP A 139 21.03 -1.41 -8.38
C ASP A 139 19.74 -0.59 -8.27
N LYS A 140 19.10 -0.60 -7.10
CA LYS A 140 17.96 0.27 -6.75
C LYS A 140 18.33 1.74 -6.83
N LEU A 141 19.46 2.13 -6.24
CA LEU A 141 19.96 3.51 -6.35
C LEU A 141 20.27 3.89 -7.81
N MET A 142 20.82 2.97 -8.61
CA MET A 142 21.02 3.21 -10.03
C MET A 142 19.68 3.34 -10.79
N ALA A 143 18.70 2.49 -10.48
CA ALA A 143 17.37 2.53 -11.10
C ALA A 143 16.67 3.87 -10.85
N MET A 144 16.79 4.43 -9.65
CA MET A 144 16.27 5.77 -9.33
C MET A 144 16.85 6.89 -10.20
N THR A 145 18.02 6.69 -10.83
CA THR A 145 18.57 7.68 -11.77
C THR A 145 17.87 7.67 -13.14
N LEU A 146 17.20 6.57 -13.49
CA LEU A 146 16.45 6.43 -14.75
C LEU A 146 15.18 7.28 -14.75
N THR A 147 14.66 7.55 -13.57
CA THR A 147 13.46 8.37 -13.35
C THR A 147 13.79 9.83 -13.04
N PHE A 148 15.07 10.18 -13.04
CA PHE A 148 15.50 11.57 -12.85
C PHE A 148 15.25 12.40 -14.10
N ASP A 149 14.27 13.30 -14.03
CA ASP A 149 14.04 14.31 -15.06
C ASP A 149 14.91 15.55 -14.78
N SER A 150 16.07 15.60 -15.44
CA SER A 150 17.00 16.73 -15.30
C SER A 150 16.43 18.07 -15.76
N ALA A 151 15.38 18.06 -16.60
CA ALA A 151 14.77 19.27 -17.12
C ALA A 151 14.04 20.07 -16.01
N HIS A 152 13.76 19.43 -14.87
CA HIS A 152 13.30 20.10 -13.65
C HIS A 152 14.33 21.10 -13.09
N LEU A 153 15.64 20.85 -13.25
CA LEU A 153 16.70 21.73 -12.74
C LEU A 153 16.72 23.10 -13.42
N ASP A 154 16.27 23.17 -14.68
CA ASP A 154 16.29 24.41 -15.43
C ASP A 154 15.16 25.36 -14.98
N ALA A 155 14.13 24.86 -14.27
CA ALA A 155 12.91 25.52 -13.76
C ALA A 155 12.08 26.31 -14.81
N VAL A 156 12.71 26.70 -15.91
CA VAL A 156 12.23 27.48 -17.03
C VAL A 156 12.92 26.94 -18.29
N ILE A 157 12.17 26.24 -19.13
CA ILE A 157 12.66 25.76 -20.43
C ILE A 157 12.07 26.68 -21.50
N ASN A 158 12.93 27.42 -22.21
CA ASN A 158 12.50 28.37 -23.25
C ASN A 158 11.47 29.40 -22.77
N ASN A 159 11.71 30.04 -21.61
CA ASN A 159 10.80 31.01 -20.97
C ASN A 159 9.41 30.45 -20.61
N LYS A 160 9.23 29.13 -20.53
CA LYS A 160 8.01 28.48 -20.04
C LYS A 160 8.28 27.75 -18.73
N PRO A 161 7.33 27.73 -17.78
CA PRO A 161 7.43 26.90 -16.59
C PRO A 161 7.69 25.44 -16.98
N TYR A 162 8.54 24.75 -16.21
CA TYR A 162 8.74 23.32 -16.35
C TYR A 162 7.41 22.57 -16.33
N THR A 163 7.24 21.62 -17.24
CA THR A 163 6.11 20.68 -17.27
C THR A 163 6.68 19.28 -17.09
N PRO A 164 6.28 18.54 -16.04
CA PRO A 164 6.76 17.19 -15.83
C PRO A 164 6.54 16.28 -17.05
N THR A 165 7.58 15.56 -17.45
CA THR A 165 7.50 14.62 -18.59
C THR A 165 6.67 13.40 -18.19
N ASN A 166 5.73 12.94 -19.01
CA ASN A 166 5.07 11.65 -18.74
C ASN A 166 6.09 10.51 -18.84
N MET A 167 6.32 9.80 -17.73
CA MET A 167 7.31 8.72 -17.64
C MET A 167 6.64 7.37 -17.89
N ASP A 168 6.12 7.17 -19.09
CA ASP A 168 5.55 5.89 -19.50
C ASP A 168 6.64 4.84 -19.84
N TYR A 169 6.19 3.64 -20.23
CA TYR A 169 7.08 2.54 -20.62
C TYR A 169 8.05 2.93 -21.74
N ASP A 170 7.60 3.64 -22.77
CA ASP A 170 8.43 4.02 -23.92
C ASP A 170 9.47 5.08 -23.53
N TYR A 171 9.11 6.00 -22.63
CA TYR A 171 10.06 6.92 -22.02
C TYR A 171 11.18 6.17 -21.30
N LEU A 172 10.84 5.24 -20.39
CA LEU A 172 11.83 4.47 -19.63
C LEU A 172 12.69 3.59 -20.55
N LYS A 173 12.09 2.96 -21.55
CA LYS A 173 12.81 2.20 -22.58
C LYS A 173 13.84 3.04 -23.30
N SER A 174 13.43 4.21 -23.80
CA SER A 174 14.33 5.14 -24.47
C SER A 174 15.44 5.62 -23.55
N ARG A 175 15.13 5.88 -22.27
CA ARG A 175 16.12 6.30 -21.27
C ARG A 175 17.16 5.22 -21.02
N VAL A 176 16.72 3.97 -20.83
CA VAL A 176 17.60 2.80 -20.69
C VAL A 176 18.49 2.63 -21.91
N ASP A 177 17.92 2.66 -23.12
CA ASP A 177 18.68 2.53 -24.36
C ASP A 177 19.77 3.60 -24.50
N ASN A 178 19.44 4.86 -24.18
CA ASN A 178 20.38 5.96 -24.22
C ASN A 178 21.48 5.84 -23.15
N MET A 179 21.17 5.30 -21.97
CA MET A 179 22.18 5.10 -20.92
C MET A 179 23.05 3.86 -21.18
N LEU A 180 22.53 2.81 -21.81
CA LEU A 180 23.33 1.65 -22.22
C LEU A 180 24.22 1.95 -23.43
N ASN A 181 23.71 2.76 -24.35
CA ASN A 181 24.34 3.11 -25.64
C ASN A 181 24.47 4.63 -25.83
N PRO A 182 25.27 5.30 -24.98
CA PRO A 182 25.41 6.74 -25.05
C PRO A 182 26.01 7.19 -26.40
N LYS A 183 25.43 8.25 -26.97
CA LYS A 183 25.90 8.87 -28.21
C LYS A 183 26.95 9.95 -27.92
N ASN A 184 27.57 10.50 -28.97
CA ASN A 184 28.49 11.65 -28.90
C ASN A 184 29.71 11.44 -27.98
N GLY A 185 30.23 10.21 -27.93
CA GLY A 185 31.40 9.87 -27.10
C GLY A 185 31.09 9.74 -25.61
N GLY A 186 29.81 9.72 -25.21
CA GLY A 186 29.44 9.39 -23.85
C GLY A 186 29.85 7.96 -23.47
N TYR A 187 30.03 7.72 -22.18
CA TYR A 187 30.49 6.45 -21.65
C TYR A 187 29.64 6.06 -20.44
N THR A 188 29.31 4.77 -20.36
CA THR A 188 28.65 4.15 -19.22
C THR A 188 29.52 3.01 -18.75
N SER A 189 29.84 2.98 -17.46
CA SER A 189 30.69 1.93 -16.88
C SER A 189 30.03 0.56 -16.98
N VAL A 190 30.84 -0.50 -16.89
CA VAL A 190 30.33 -1.88 -16.93
C VAL A 190 29.34 -2.12 -15.81
N GLU A 191 29.67 -1.67 -14.60
CA GLU A 191 28.82 -1.81 -13.42
C GLU A 191 27.49 -1.08 -13.59
N ALA A 192 27.50 0.13 -14.17
CA ALA A 192 26.26 0.86 -14.44
C ALA A 192 25.43 0.14 -15.50
N LYS A 193 26.06 -0.40 -16.55
CA LYS A 193 25.34 -1.20 -17.57
C LYS A 193 24.69 -2.44 -16.97
N GLU A 194 25.38 -3.14 -16.07
CA GLU A 194 24.83 -4.31 -15.37
C GLU A 194 23.61 -3.92 -14.52
N SER A 195 23.72 -2.89 -13.70
CA SER A 195 22.62 -2.39 -12.87
C SER A 195 21.42 -1.93 -13.71
N ILE A 196 21.65 -1.18 -14.78
CA ILE A 196 20.59 -0.69 -15.69
C ILE A 196 19.92 -1.87 -16.40
N THR A 197 20.70 -2.86 -16.85
CA THR A 197 20.18 -4.06 -17.51
C THR A 197 19.36 -4.91 -16.54
N ALA A 198 19.82 -5.06 -15.30
CA ALA A 198 19.09 -5.79 -14.26
C ALA A 198 17.74 -5.12 -13.97
N PHE A 199 17.72 -3.79 -13.81
CA PHE A 199 16.48 -3.03 -13.69
C PHE A 199 15.57 -3.24 -14.90
N TRP A 200 16.09 -3.05 -16.12
CA TRP A 200 15.26 -3.13 -17.33
C TRP A 200 14.64 -4.51 -17.52
N ASN A 201 15.40 -5.58 -17.29
CA ASN A 201 14.87 -6.94 -17.39
C ASN A 201 13.76 -7.20 -16.37
N ALA A 202 13.93 -6.74 -15.11
CA ALA A 202 12.91 -6.89 -14.08
C ALA A 202 11.66 -6.05 -14.37
N PHE A 203 11.85 -4.81 -14.83
CA PHE A 203 10.77 -3.89 -15.19
C PHE A 203 9.99 -4.37 -16.41
N ASP A 204 10.68 -4.74 -17.48
CA ASP A 204 10.05 -5.25 -18.70
C ASP A 204 9.31 -6.55 -18.43
N ALA A 205 9.86 -7.46 -17.64
CA ALA A 205 9.18 -8.69 -17.23
C ALA A 205 7.94 -8.40 -16.36
N ALA A 206 8.01 -7.46 -15.42
CA ALA A 206 6.86 -7.07 -14.60
C ALA A 206 5.77 -6.39 -15.46
N TYR A 207 6.16 -5.54 -16.41
CA TYR A 207 5.22 -4.79 -17.25
C TYR A 207 4.60 -5.62 -18.38
N THR A 208 5.38 -6.53 -18.99
CA THR A 208 4.94 -7.34 -20.14
C THR A 208 4.44 -8.74 -19.73
N GLY A 209 4.89 -9.25 -18.59
CA GLY A 209 4.44 -10.53 -18.03
C GLY A 209 2.92 -10.57 -17.84
N ASP A 210 2.33 -9.47 -17.39
CA ASP A 210 0.87 -9.31 -17.31
C ASP A 210 0.19 -9.12 -18.68
N LYS A 211 0.92 -8.64 -19.70
CA LYS A 211 0.38 -8.43 -21.06
C LYS A 211 0.36 -9.69 -21.91
N THR A 212 1.14 -10.73 -21.56
CA THR A 212 1.10 -12.02 -22.28
C THR A 212 -0.14 -12.87 -21.99
N GLN A 213 -0.93 -12.52 -20.97
CA GLN A 213 -2.29 -13.07 -20.78
C GLN A 213 -3.39 -12.19 -21.40
N SER A 214 -3.08 -10.97 -21.83
CA SER A 214 -4.07 -9.98 -22.25
C SER A 214 -4.47 -10.05 -23.73
N SER A 215 -3.97 -11.03 -24.49
CA SER A 215 -4.37 -11.19 -25.90
C SER A 215 -5.41 -12.28 -26.16
N ASN A 216 -6.01 -12.93 -25.15
CA ASN A 216 -7.04 -13.97 -25.39
C ASN A 216 -8.11 -14.17 -24.29
N LYS A 217 -8.34 -13.23 -23.37
CA LYS A 217 -9.48 -13.29 -22.42
C LYS A 217 -10.10 -11.91 -22.20
N SER A 218 -10.82 -11.41 -23.20
CA SER A 218 -11.64 -10.20 -23.04
C SER A 218 -13.01 -10.56 -22.46
N ASP A 219 -13.31 -9.96 -21.31
CA ASP A 219 -14.61 -9.38 -20.90
C ASP A 219 -15.21 -9.84 -19.55
N GLU A 220 -14.81 -10.97 -18.95
CA GLU A 220 -15.32 -11.37 -17.61
C GLU A 220 -14.37 -11.03 -16.45
N GLU A 221 -13.04 -11.17 -16.61
CA GLU A 221 -12.06 -10.91 -15.53
C GLU A 221 -11.89 -9.42 -15.21
N ASN A 222 -12.07 -8.51 -16.19
CA ASN A 222 -12.04 -7.06 -15.92
C ASN A 222 -13.25 -6.59 -15.09
N SER A 223 -14.40 -7.29 -15.19
CA SER A 223 -15.56 -6.98 -14.36
C SER A 223 -15.36 -7.42 -12.91
N SER A 224 -14.69 -8.55 -12.67
CA SER A 224 -14.46 -9.05 -11.32
C SER A 224 -13.38 -8.25 -10.58
N VAL A 225 -12.32 -7.83 -11.28
CA VAL A 225 -11.27 -6.97 -10.71
C VAL A 225 -11.80 -5.55 -10.44
N ALA A 226 -12.57 -4.95 -11.35
CA ALA A 226 -13.18 -3.65 -11.11
C ALA A 226 -14.17 -3.69 -9.93
N LYS A 227 -14.97 -4.76 -9.84
CA LYS A 227 -15.91 -4.97 -8.73
C LYS A 227 -15.19 -5.24 -7.41
N PHE A 228 -14.06 -5.96 -7.44
CA PHE A 228 -13.19 -6.17 -6.28
C PHE A 228 -12.65 -4.85 -5.73
N LEU A 229 -12.13 -3.99 -6.61
CA LEU A 229 -11.61 -2.67 -6.22
C LEU A 229 -12.73 -1.75 -5.73
N GLU A 230 -13.88 -1.75 -6.40
CA GLU A 230 -15.07 -1.01 -5.95
C GLU A 230 -15.57 -1.48 -4.59
N ASP A 231 -15.66 -2.79 -4.36
CA ASP A 231 -16.06 -3.37 -3.08
C ASP A 231 -15.04 -3.08 -1.97
N LEU A 232 -13.75 -3.10 -2.29
CA LEU A 232 -12.68 -2.75 -1.35
C LEU A 232 -12.74 -1.26 -0.94
N LEU A 233 -13.01 -0.38 -1.90
CA LEU A 233 -13.12 1.08 -1.70
C LEU A 233 -14.42 1.47 -0.99
N THR A 234 -15.55 0.84 -1.32
CA THR A 234 -16.87 1.23 -0.80
C THR A 234 -17.21 0.54 0.52
N LYS A 235 -16.76 -0.69 0.75
CA LYS A 235 -17.06 -1.45 1.99
C LYS A 235 -15.97 -1.27 3.04
N GLY A 236 -14.75 -0.88 2.64
CA GLY A 236 -13.57 -0.75 3.51
C GLY A 236 -12.88 -2.09 3.75
N ALA A 237 -11.54 -2.09 3.80
CA ALA A 237 -10.70 -3.30 3.78
C ALA A 237 -11.05 -4.33 4.86
N ALA A 238 -11.35 -3.89 6.09
CA ALA A 238 -11.70 -4.81 7.18
C ALA A 238 -13.05 -5.52 6.96
N LYS A 239 -14.04 -4.80 6.41
CA LYS A 239 -15.36 -5.36 6.09
C LYS A 239 -15.30 -6.22 4.84
N PHE A 240 -14.58 -5.79 3.82
CA PHE A 240 -14.35 -6.57 2.61
C PHE A 240 -13.62 -7.90 2.91
N LEU A 241 -12.57 -7.89 3.73
CA LEU A 241 -11.88 -9.11 4.15
C LEU A 241 -12.77 -10.00 5.04
N SER A 242 -13.61 -9.40 5.89
CA SER A 242 -14.63 -10.12 6.64
C SER A 242 -15.64 -10.78 5.70
N ASP A 243 -16.15 -10.07 4.70
CA ASP A 243 -17.14 -10.56 3.74
C ASP A 243 -16.54 -11.65 2.83
N MET A 244 -15.28 -11.50 2.39
CA MET A 244 -14.55 -12.50 1.62
C MET A 244 -14.25 -13.76 2.45
N ASN A 245 -13.96 -13.61 3.74
CA ASN A 245 -13.81 -14.73 4.66
C ASN A 245 -15.16 -15.39 4.95
N GLN A 246 -16.25 -14.62 5.09
CA GLN A 246 -17.60 -15.14 5.25
C GLN A 246 -18.05 -15.92 4.00
N GLU A 247 -17.76 -15.43 2.80
CA GLU A 247 -18.04 -16.12 1.53
C GLU A 247 -17.28 -17.45 1.44
N LYS A 248 -16.01 -17.49 1.87
CA LYS A 248 -15.25 -18.75 1.95
C LYS A 248 -15.84 -19.72 2.98
N ILE A 249 -16.26 -19.21 4.15
CA ILE A 249 -16.93 -20.01 5.18
C ILE A 249 -18.24 -20.58 4.62
N ASP A 250 -19.06 -19.76 3.96
CA ASP A 250 -20.35 -20.16 3.41
C ASP A 250 -20.18 -21.16 2.26
N LYS A 251 -19.14 -21.00 1.42
CA LYS A 251 -18.79 -21.99 0.40
C LYS A 251 -18.40 -23.34 1.02
N MET A 252 -17.58 -23.34 2.07
CA MET A 252 -17.23 -24.57 2.79
C MET A 252 -18.44 -25.21 3.48
N LEU A 253 -19.38 -24.40 4.01
CA LEU A 253 -20.63 -24.88 4.57
C LEU A 253 -21.53 -25.51 3.50
N GLU A 254 -21.64 -24.92 2.31
CA GLU A 254 -22.49 -25.44 1.24
C GLU A 254 -21.89 -26.71 0.63
N GLU A 255 -20.55 -26.78 0.46
CA GLU A 255 -19.87 -28.01 0.06
C GLU A 255 -20.04 -29.14 1.10
N TYR A 256 -19.98 -28.81 2.39
CA TYR A 256 -20.21 -29.78 3.47
C TYR A 256 -21.67 -30.22 3.53
N LYS A 257 -22.62 -29.30 3.33
CA LYS A 257 -24.05 -29.58 3.22
C LYS A 257 -24.36 -30.53 2.07
N GLN A 258 -23.80 -30.29 0.89
CA GLN A 258 -24.00 -31.17 -0.27
C GLN A 258 -23.49 -32.58 0.00
N LYS A 259 -22.31 -32.73 0.62
CA LYS A 259 -21.77 -34.04 1.03
C LYS A 259 -22.69 -34.76 2.02
N LEU A 260 -23.22 -34.03 3.01
CA LEU A 260 -24.15 -34.61 3.98
C LEU A 260 -25.50 -34.99 3.34
N ILE A 261 -25.98 -34.25 2.35
CA ILE A 261 -27.18 -34.61 1.57
C ILE A 261 -26.92 -35.86 0.72
N GLU A 262 -25.75 -35.97 0.09
CA GLU A 262 -25.34 -37.18 -0.65
C GLU A 262 -25.23 -38.41 0.25
N GLU A 263 -24.82 -38.24 1.52
CA GLU A 263 -24.60 -39.34 2.47
C GLU A 263 -25.87 -39.72 3.27
N MET A 264 -26.69 -38.74 3.65
CA MET A 264 -27.85 -38.92 4.53
C MET A 264 -29.20 -38.83 3.80
N GLY A 265 -29.21 -38.41 2.54
CA GLY A 265 -30.42 -38.14 1.75
C GLY A 265 -31.06 -36.78 2.07
N ASP A 266 -32.10 -36.45 1.32
CA ASP A 266 -32.85 -35.17 1.39
C ASP A 266 -34.18 -35.29 2.16
N SER A 267 -34.35 -36.34 2.97
CA SER A 267 -35.57 -36.52 3.77
C SER A 267 -35.71 -35.40 4.81
N PRO A 268 -36.94 -35.03 5.23
CA PRO A 268 -37.16 -34.01 6.24
C PRO A 268 -36.39 -34.27 7.55
N GLU A 269 -36.31 -35.52 8.00
CA GLU A 269 -35.54 -35.89 9.20
C GLU A 269 -34.01 -35.85 8.98
N ALA A 270 -33.55 -36.11 7.75
CA ALA A 270 -32.15 -35.97 7.38
C ALA A 270 -31.75 -34.49 7.34
N MET A 271 -32.57 -33.63 6.75
CA MET A 271 -32.31 -32.19 6.64
C MET A 271 -32.24 -31.49 8.00
N GLU A 272 -33.05 -31.90 8.99
CA GLU A 272 -32.96 -31.38 10.36
C GLU A 272 -31.64 -31.77 11.04
N LYS A 273 -31.16 -32.99 10.80
CA LYS A 273 -29.85 -33.44 11.32
C LYS A 273 -28.69 -32.75 10.60
N ILE A 274 -28.80 -32.55 9.28
CA ILE A 274 -27.81 -31.84 8.47
C ILE A 274 -27.69 -30.40 8.95
N ALA A 275 -28.80 -29.71 9.23
CA ALA A 275 -28.79 -28.34 9.76
C ALA A 275 -28.01 -28.26 11.09
N LYS A 276 -28.23 -29.22 12.00
CA LYS A 276 -27.50 -29.28 13.27
C LYS A 276 -26.00 -29.55 13.08
N MET A 277 -25.64 -30.43 12.15
CA MET A 277 -24.23 -30.71 11.81
C MET A 277 -23.54 -29.52 11.17
N LEU A 278 -24.26 -28.74 10.36
CA LEU A 278 -23.74 -27.51 9.75
C LEU A 278 -23.49 -26.42 10.79
N GLU A 279 -24.35 -26.26 11.79
CA GLU A 279 -24.11 -25.32 12.88
C GLU A 279 -22.87 -25.71 13.71
N ASP A 280 -22.71 -26.99 14.02
CA ASP A 280 -21.55 -27.48 14.78
C ASP A 280 -20.26 -27.37 13.97
N PHE A 281 -20.32 -27.63 12.66
CA PHE A 281 -19.20 -27.43 11.75
C PHE A 281 -18.82 -25.95 11.62
N LYS A 282 -19.79 -25.04 11.52
CA LYS A 282 -19.55 -23.58 11.52
C LYS A 282 -18.83 -23.12 12.80
N LYS A 283 -19.28 -23.58 13.97
CA LYS A 283 -18.63 -23.25 15.26
C LYS A 283 -17.20 -23.76 15.31
N LYS A 284 -16.96 -24.99 14.86
CA LYS A 284 -15.63 -25.59 14.84
C LYS A 284 -14.69 -24.81 13.91
N LEU A 285 -15.17 -24.43 12.74
CA LEU A 285 -14.37 -23.70 11.75
C LEU A 285 -13.95 -22.32 12.27
N ILE A 286 -14.83 -21.65 13.02
CA ILE A 286 -14.51 -20.39 13.72
C ILE A 286 -13.45 -20.60 14.82
N GLU A 287 -13.56 -21.66 15.61
CA GLU A 287 -12.58 -21.96 16.66
C GLU A 287 -11.21 -22.36 16.08
N ASP A 288 -11.19 -23.18 15.02
CA ASP A 288 -9.96 -23.58 14.32
C ASP A 288 -9.24 -22.36 13.70
N MET A 289 -10.00 -21.38 13.17
CA MET A 289 -9.44 -20.13 12.67
C MET A 289 -8.84 -19.28 13.79
N LYS A 290 -9.50 -19.23 14.94
CA LYS A 290 -9.02 -18.53 16.14
C LYS A 290 -7.73 -19.17 16.67
N GLU A 291 -7.68 -20.50 16.77
CA GLU A 291 -6.51 -21.24 17.26
C GLU A 291 -5.30 -21.08 16.32
N LYS A 292 -5.50 -21.18 15.00
CA LYS A 292 -4.43 -20.96 14.01
C LYS A 292 -3.86 -19.54 14.08
N MET A 293 -4.71 -18.54 14.25
CA MET A 293 -4.26 -17.16 14.43
C MET A 293 -3.48 -16.99 15.74
N GLU A 294 -3.96 -17.55 16.85
CA GLU A 294 -3.27 -17.51 18.15
C GLU A 294 -1.88 -18.19 18.09
N ASP A 295 -1.74 -19.28 17.34
CA ASP A 295 -0.47 -20.00 17.17
C ASP A 295 0.50 -19.33 16.19
N GLU A 296 0.01 -18.70 15.12
CA GLU A 296 0.82 -17.81 14.28
C GLU A 296 1.35 -16.61 15.07
N LEU A 297 0.55 -16.10 16.02
CA LEU A 297 0.90 -14.99 16.90
C LEU A 297 1.96 -15.35 17.95
N LYS A 298 1.87 -16.53 18.59
CA LYS A 298 2.91 -17.01 19.54
C LYS A 298 4.28 -17.18 18.88
N ASN A 299 4.31 -17.42 17.57
CA ASN A 299 5.53 -17.60 16.80
C ASN A 299 6.04 -16.29 16.17
N SER A 300 5.22 -15.24 16.12
CA SER A 300 5.63 -13.92 15.67
C SER A 300 6.22 -13.11 16.84
N LYS A 301 7.51 -12.74 16.76
CA LYS A 301 8.18 -11.99 17.84
C LYS A 301 7.82 -10.50 17.91
N ASN A 302 6.83 -10.01 17.16
CA ASN A 302 6.59 -8.56 17.02
C ASN A 302 5.15 -8.19 16.61
N VAL A 303 4.14 -8.59 17.40
CA VAL A 303 2.79 -8.00 17.25
C VAL A 303 2.19 -7.69 18.63
N SER A 304 1.80 -6.43 18.85
CA SER A 304 1.17 -5.99 20.11
C SER A 304 -0.25 -6.55 20.25
N SER A 305 -0.52 -7.28 21.34
CA SER A 305 -1.80 -7.94 21.64
C SER A 305 -3.04 -7.02 21.60
N VAL A 306 -2.87 -5.72 21.87
CA VAL A 306 -3.95 -4.73 21.98
C VAL A 306 -4.64 -4.41 20.64
N LYS A 307 -3.91 -4.46 19.50
CA LYS A 307 -4.49 -4.23 18.16
C LYS A 307 -5.36 -5.40 17.69
N ILE A 308 -5.09 -6.60 18.20
CA ILE A 308 -5.78 -7.84 17.86
C ILE A 308 -7.06 -8.01 18.67
N ASP A 309 -7.04 -7.70 19.97
CA ASP A 309 -8.27 -7.68 20.79
C ASP A 309 -9.31 -6.70 20.20
N THR A 310 -8.83 -5.57 19.66
CA THR A 310 -9.66 -4.57 18.98
C THR A 310 -10.22 -5.09 17.65
N PHE A 311 -9.40 -5.76 16.84
CA PHE A 311 -9.83 -6.40 15.58
C PHE A 311 -10.85 -7.53 15.81
N ILE A 312 -10.60 -8.40 16.80
CA ILE A 312 -11.48 -9.52 17.17
C ILE A 312 -12.78 -9.02 17.81
N MET A 313 -12.73 -8.02 18.70
CA MET A 313 -13.94 -7.36 19.23
C MET A 313 -14.78 -6.72 18.11
N THR A 314 -14.14 -6.15 17.09
CA THR A 314 -14.84 -5.54 15.94
C THR A 314 -15.54 -6.60 15.08
N MET A 315 -14.89 -7.74 14.82
CA MET A 315 -15.49 -8.89 14.14
C MET A 315 -16.64 -9.54 14.95
N LEU A 316 -16.47 -9.69 16.27
CA LEU A 316 -17.46 -10.29 17.17
C LEU A 316 -18.66 -9.36 17.44
N ASN A 317 -18.47 -8.04 17.48
CA ASN A 317 -19.57 -7.09 17.63
C ASN A 317 -20.40 -6.97 16.35
N ASN A 318 -19.78 -7.09 15.17
CA ASN A 318 -20.50 -7.11 13.90
C ASN A 318 -21.34 -8.39 13.71
N THR A 319 -20.88 -9.54 14.22
CA THR A 319 -21.65 -10.80 14.22
C THR A 319 -22.71 -10.87 15.33
N LYS A 320 -22.55 -10.14 16.43
CA LYS A 320 -23.62 -9.97 17.44
C LYS A 320 -24.74 -9.03 17.00
N ASN A 321 -24.45 -8.08 16.12
CA ASN A 321 -25.48 -7.16 15.60
C ASN A 321 -26.45 -7.82 14.60
N GLU A 322 -26.16 -9.02 14.08
CA GLU A 322 -27.13 -9.82 13.31
C GLU A 322 -28.20 -10.49 14.20
N LYS A 323 -28.07 -10.50 15.53
CA LYS A 323 -29.11 -11.04 16.42
C LYS A 323 -30.36 -10.15 16.57
N ASN A 324 -30.39 -8.95 15.98
CA ASN A 324 -31.53 -8.04 16.09
C ASN A 324 -32.30 -7.76 14.80
N SER A 325 -31.94 -8.38 13.67
CA SER A 325 -32.90 -8.55 12.57
C SER A 325 -33.31 -10.01 12.55
N SER A 326 -34.59 -10.28 12.83
CA SER A 326 -35.21 -11.58 12.60
C SER A 326 -36.07 -11.47 11.32
N PRO A 327 -35.51 -11.71 10.11
CA PRO A 327 -36.32 -11.84 8.90
C PRO A 327 -37.19 -13.12 8.94
N LEU A 328 -36.83 -14.10 9.76
CA LEU A 328 -37.54 -15.38 9.85
C LEU A 328 -38.86 -15.34 10.63
N LYS A 329 -39.11 -14.33 11.48
CA LYS A 329 -40.40 -14.21 12.21
C LYS A 329 -41.50 -13.49 11.41
N GLU A 330 -41.15 -12.76 10.35
CA GLU A 330 -42.12 -12.13 9.45
C GLU A 330 -42.56 -13.06 8.31
N LEU A 331 -41.77 -14.07 7.94
CA LEU A 331 -42.12 -15.06 6.92
C LEU A 331 -43.10 -16.17 7.38
N LEU A 332 -43.48 -16.18 8.66
CA LEU A 332 -44.46 -17.13 9.23
C LEU A 332 -45.75 -16.46 9.72
N LYS A 333 -46.02 -15.21 9.31
CA LYS A 333 -47.30 -14.52 9.54
C LYS A 333 -47.96 -14.10 8.23
N THR A 334 -48.31 -15.07 7.39
CA THR A 334 -49.56 -15.07 6.59
C THR A 334 -49.81 -16.44 6.03
#